data_AF-K9XUP3-F1
#
_entry.id   AF-K9XUP3-F1
#
_cell.length_a   1.000
_cell.length_b   1.000
_cell.length_c   1.000
_cell.angle_alpha   90.00
_cell.angle_beta   90.00
_cell.angle_gamma   90.00
#
_symmetry.space_group_name_H-M   'P 1'
#
loop_
_entity.id
_entity.type
_entity.pdbx_description
1 polymer ?
#
loop_
_entity_poly.entity_id
_entity_poly.type
_entity_poly.pdbx_seq_one_letter_code
_entity_poly.pdbx_strand_id
1 'polypeptide(L)'
;MSWRIKLSNWLSNGILDKYQRKIELAKTKLNQTESELESLKIQLQQSQLEQKQTLAQLQINQGFQIELAEKQIQLQQIKAQLHQCQSQLQQKQEQLENSQTQLQQTQTKLVNSQDWLQQIQTPIKILEVKRLPQKDFEALWGFGIGSPVPQSQAIAGSILFKGWVLGKKSPAKKVRITYQGQMLIETPVEQSRPTITEYYPDIPAAANSGFETPFSITAMGSEAELELQAVLEDASVIPISIISLKR
;
A
#
# COMPACT_ATOMS: atom_id res chain seq x y z
N MET A 1 84.11 41.03 -105.69
CA MET A 1 84.74 41.51 -104.44
C MET A 1 83.76 41.81 -103.28
N SER A 2 82.49 41.37 -103.33
CA SER A 2 81.48 41.78 -102.32
C SER A 2 81.36 40.85 -101.09
N TRP A 3 81.68 39.55 -101.22
CA TRP A 3 81.47 38.57 -100.14
C TRP A 3 82.56 38.56 -99.06
N ARG A 4 83.83 38.80 -99.42
CA ARG A 4 84.95 38.88 -98.46
C ARG A 4 84.86 40.10 -97.53
N ILE A 5 84.36 41.23 -98.02
CA ILE A 5 84.14 42.44 -97.21
C ILE A 5 82.95 42.23 -96.26
N LYS A 6 81.86 41.58 -96.71
CA LYS A 6 80.72 41.22 -95.85
C LYS A 6 81.11 40.22 -94.74
N LEU A 7 81.95 39.22 -95.04
CA LEU A 7 82.49 38.27 -94.05
C LEU A 7 83.45 38.94 -93.05
N SER A 8 84.32 39.84 -93.52
CA SER A 8 85.20 40.63 -92.66
C SER A 8 84.42 41.58 -91.73
N ASN A 9 83.36 42.23 -92.23
CA ASN A 9 82.45 43.05 -91.41
C ASN A 9 81.64 42.21 -90.41
N TRP A 10 81.35 40.94 -90.73
CA TRP A 10 80.66 40.02 -89.84
C TRP A 10 81.55 39.50 -88.70
N LEU A 11 82.85 39.30 -88.97
CA LEU A 11 83.86 38.89 -87.99
C LEU A 11 84.42 40.08 -87.16
N SER A 12 84.55 41.29 -87.72
CA SER A 12 85.11 42.47 -87.04
C SER A 12 84.12 43.30 -86.22
N ASN A 13 82.82 43.33 -86.56
CA ASN A 13 81.83 44.17 -85.85
C ASN A 13 81.30 43.57 -84.54
N GLY A 14 81.99 42.61 -83.94
CA GLY A 14 81.59 41.98 -82.68
C GLY A 14 80.22 41.26 -82.74
N ILE A 15 79.73 40.96 -83.95
CA ILE A 15 78.43 40.32 -84.16
C ILE A 15 78.47 38.90 -83.58
N LEU A 16 79.56 38.15 -83.83
CA LEU A 16 79.76 36.80 -83.27
C LEU A 16 79.76 36.81 -81.73
N ASP A 17 80.44 37.80 -81.12
CA ASP A 17 80.51 38.00 -79.67
C ASP A 17 79.14 38.39 -79.08
N LYS A 18 78.34 39.19 -79.82
CA LYS A 18 76.93 39.49 -79.48
C LYS A 18 76.06 38.24 -79.46
N TYR A 19 76.24 37.33 -80.42
CA TYR A 19 75.51 36.06 -80.45
C TYR A 19 75.99 35.10 -79.35
N GLN A 20 77.30 35.05 -79.07
CA GLN A 20 77.86 34.28 -77.95
C GLN A 20 77.32 34.76 -76.59
N ARG A 21 77.29 36.08 -76.35
CA ARG A 21 76.67 36.65 -75.13
C ARG A 21 75.17 36.36 -75.04
N LYS A 22 74.44 36.38 -76.15
CA LYS A 22 73.02 36.00 -76.18
C LYS A 22 72.83 34.52 -75.82
N ILE A 23 73.71 33.64 -76.30
CA ILE A 23 73.68 32.20 -75.98
C ILE A 23 74.02 31.97 -74.51
N GLU A 24 75.03 32.67 -73.96
CA GLU A 24 75.35 32.64 -72.53
C GLU A 24 74.18 33.13 -71.67
N LEU A 25 73.59 34.29 -72.00
CA LEU A 25 72.41 34.81 -71.31
C LEU A 25 71.21 33.87 -71.39
N ALA A 26 71.02 33.18 -72.51
CA ALA A 26 69.98 32.18 -72.66
C ALA A 26 70.26 30.94 -71.80
N LYS A 27 71.53 30.49 -71.71
CA LYS A 27 71.95 29.38 -70.85
C LYS A 27 71.79 29.71 -69.36
N THR A 28 72.19 30.91 -68.92
CA THR A 28 72.02 31.29 -67.51
C THR A 28 70.55 31.40 -67.14
N LYS A 29 69.71 31.95 -68.02
CA LYS A 29 68.26 31.96 -67.84
C LYS A 29 67.67 30.56 -67.82
N LEU A 30 68.11 29.68 -68.72
CA LEU A 30 67.68 28.27 -68.74
C LEU A 30 68.01 27.59 -67.41
N ASN A 31 69.26 27.67 -66.96
CA ASN A 31 69.69 27.11 -65.68
C ASN A 31 68.91 27.69 -64.49
N GLN A 32 68.61 28.99 -64.54
CA GLN A 32 67.82 29.66 -63.50
C GLN A 32 66.37 29.15 -63.48
N THR A 33 65.75 29.02 -64.67
CA THR A 33 64.40 28.43 -64.77
C THR A 33 64.37 26.95 -64.39
N GLU A 34 65.43 26.19 -64.67
CA GLU A 34 65.56 24.80 -64.23
C GLU A 34 65.64 24.72 -62.70
N SER A 35 66.44 25.58 -62.07
CA SER A 35 66.54 25.65 -60.61
C SER A 35 65.21 26.09 -59.96
N GLU A 36 64.51 27.05 -60.56
CA GLU A 36 63.17 27.45 -60.12
C GLU A 36 62.18 26.28 -60.25
N LEU A 37 62.22 25.54 -61.36
CA LEU A 37 61.36 24.38 -61.61
C LEU A 37 61.64 23.25 -60.61
N GLU A 38 62.90 22.99 -60.28
CA GLU A 38 63.28 22.06 -59.22
C GLU A 38 62.76 22.52 -57.85
N SER A 39 62.89 23.80 -57.52
CA SER A 39 62.39 24.33 -56.24
C SER A 39 60.87 24.23 -56.11
N LEU A 40 60.13 24.54 -57.18
CA LEU A 40 58.68 24.40 -57.24
C LEU A 40 58.25 22.94 -57.14
N LYS A 41 59.01 22.02 -57.73
CA LYS A 41 58.75 20.58 -57.63
C LYS A 41 58.90 20.08 -56.20
N ILE A 42 59.93 20.55 -55.47
CA ILE A 42 60.13 20.23 -54.05
C ILE A 42 58.99 20.79 -53.20
N GLN A 43 58.60 22.04 -53.41
CA GLN A 43 57.48 22.67 -52.69
C GLN A 43 56.15 21.95 -52.96
N LEU A 44 55.89 21.56 -54.20
CA LEU A 44 54.71 20.79 -54.55
C LEU A 44 54.69 19.43 -53.83
N GLN A 45 55.83 18.74 -53.77
CA GLN A 45 55.96 17.47 -53.05
C GLN A 45 55.73 17.65 -51.53
N GLN A 46 56.27 18.70 -50.93
CA GLN A 46 56.03 19.02 -49.51
C GLN A 46 54.56 19.32 -49.24
N SER A 47 53.93 20.16 -50.07
CA SER A 47 52.50 20.47 -49.95
C SER A 47 51.62 19.22 -50.08
N GLN A 48 51.95 18.31 -51.01
CA GLN A 48 51.24 17.03 -51.14
C GLN A 48 51.39 16.13 -49.90
N LEU A 49 52.55 16.14 -49.24
CA LEU A 49 52.77 15.40 -48.00
C LEU A 49 51.94 15.99 -46.84
N GLU A 50 51.98 17.31 -46.69
CA GLU A 50 51.19 18.04 -45.67
C GLU A 50 49.69 17.80 -45.86
N GLN A 51 49.21 17.78 -47.10
CA GLN A 51 47.82 17.46 -47.40
C GLN A 51 47.47 16.03 -46.96
N LYS A 52 48.33 15.04 -47.26
CA LYS A 52 48.12 13.64 -46.83
C LYS A 52 48.10 13.51 -45.31
N GLN A 53 49.00 14.20 -44.61
CA GLN A 53 49.03 14.21 -43.14
C GLN A 53 47.77 14.83 -42.54
N THR A 54 47.33 15.96 -43.11
CA THR A 54 46.10 16.64 -42.67
C THR A 54 44.87 15.76 -42.88
N LEU A 55 44.78 15.09 -44.04
CA LEU A 55 43.69 14.14 -44.30
C LEU A 55 43.67 12.98 -43.31
N ALA A 56 44.84 12.40 -42.98
CA ALA A 56 44.93 11.36 -41.97
C ALA A 56 44.50 11.85 -40.58
N GLN A 57 44.91 13.07 -40.19
CA GLN A 57 44.50 13.66 -38.90
C GLN A 57 43.00 13.93 -38.84
N LEU A 58 42.40 14.40 -39.94
CA LEU A 58 40.95 14.59 -40.03
C LEU A 58 40.21 13.27 -39.89
N GLN A 59 40.69 12.19 -40.52
CA GLN A 59 40.10 10.86 -40.41
C GLN A 59 40.17 10.32 -38.97
N ILE A 60 41.31 10.52 -38.29
CA ILE A 60 41.46 10.17 -36.86
C ILE A 60 40.45 10.95 -36.01
N ASN A 61 40.35 12.27 -36.23
CA ASN A 61 39.42 13.12 -35.49
C ASN A 61 37.96 12.71 -35.71
N GLN A 62 37.58 12.33 -36.93
CA GLN A 62 36.25 11.79 -37.24
C GLN A 62 36.00 10.47 -36.49
N GLY A 63 36.99 9.58 -36.41
CA GLY A 63 36.90 8.34 -35.62
C GLY A 63 36.61 8.61 -34.14
N PHE A 64 37.32 9.57 -33.54
CA PHE A 64 37.07 9.96 -32.15
C PHE A 64 35.67 10.54 -31.91
N GLN A 65 35.13 11.30 -32.87
CA GLN A 65 33.75 11.81 -32.76
C GLN A 65 32.71 10.68 -32.76
N ILE A 66 32.94 9.63 -33.56
CA ILE A 66 32.06 8.46 -33.60
C ILE A 66 32.13 7.71 -32.27
N GLU A 67 33.33 7.43 -31.77
CA GLU A 67 33.50 6.72 -30.49
C GLU A 67 32.86 7.52 -29.34
N LEU A 68 33.02 8.84 -29.33
CA LEU A 68 32.40 9.71 -28.33
C LEU A 68 30.87 9.65 -28.40
N ALA A 69 30.29 9.66 -29.61
CA ALA A 69 28.85 9.52 -29.80
C ALA A 69 28.35 8.14 -29.32
N GLU A 70 29.08 7.06 -29.63
CA GLU A 70 28.76 5.70 -29.16
C GLU A 70 28.79 5.62 -27.63
N LYS A 71 29.82 6.18 -26.99
CA LYS A 71 29.90 6.24 -25.52
C LYS A 71 28.78 7.05 -24.91
N GLN A 72 28.36 8.15 -25.53
CA GLN A 72 27.21 8.91 -25.06
C GLN A 72 25.91 8.10 -25.12
N ILE A 73 25.69 7.33 -26.20
CA ILE A 73 24.53 6.44 -26.32
C ILE A 73 24.58 5.35 -25.25
N GLN A 74 25.73 4.71 -25.03
CA GLN A 74 25.90 3.70 -23.97
C GLN A 74 25.59 4.28 -22.58
N LEU A 75 26.06 5.51 -22.31
CA LEU A 75 25.82 6.18 -21.05
C LEU A 75 24.32 6.52 -20.86
N GLN A 76 23.62 6.92 -21.92
CA GLN A 76 22.17 7.14 -21.87
C GLN A 76 21.41 5.83 -21.62
N GLN A 77 21.81 4.73 -22.26
CA GLN A 77 21.21 3.41 -22.05
C GLN A 77 21.37 2.93 -20.60
N ILE A 78 22.57 3.04 -20.06
CA ILE A 78 22.85 2.67 -18.66
C ILE A 78 22.04 3.53 -17.70
N LYS A 79 21.90 4.84 -17.96
CA LYS A 79 21.05 5.73 -17.16
C LYS A 79 19.59 5.30 -17.19
N ALA A 80 19.07 4.93 -18.36
CA ALA A 80 17.70 4.44 -18.49
C ALA A 80 17.50 3.11 -17.72
N GLN A 81 18.46 2.20 -17.82
CA GLN A 81 18.44 0.94 -17.06
C GLN A 81 18.51 1.16 -15.55
N LEU A 82 19.36 2.10 -15.09
CA LEU A 82 19.45 2.49 -13.68
C LEU A 82 18.11 3.01 -13.17
N HIS A 83 17.49 3.91 -13.92
CA HIS A 83 16.19 4.47 -13.56
C HIS A 83 15.10 3.39 -13.51
N GLN A 84 15.10 2.46 -14.46
CA GLN A 84 14.18 1.32 -14.46
C GLN A 84 14.39 0.43 -13.22
N CYS A 85 15.64 0.14 -12.87
CA CYS A 85 15.98 -0.66 -11.69
C CYS A 85 15.54 0.05 -10.39
N GLN A 86 15.75 1.36 -10.28
CA GLN A 86 15.30 2.16 -9.14
C GLN A 86 13.78 2.12 -8.98
N SER A 87 13.02 2.28 -10.07
CA SER A 87 11.55 2.19 -10.04
C SER A 87 11.07 0.80 -9.63
N GLN A 88 11.70 -0.27 -10.12
CA GLN A 88 11.38 -1.63 -9.69
C GLN A 88 11.66 -1.86 -8.20
N LEU A 89 12.76 -1.30 -7.68
CA LEU A 89 13.09 -1.37 -6.25
C LEU A 89 12.04 -0.69 -5.39
N GLN A 90 11.57 0.50 -5.78
CA GLN A 90 10.50 1.23 -5.10
C GLN A 90 9.19 0.41 -5.10
N GLN A 91 8.78 -0.12 -6.25
CA GLN A 91 7.60 -0.97 -6.33
C GLN A 91 7.71 -2.22 -5.43
N LYS A 92 8.90 -2.83 -5.36
CA LYS A 92 9.14 -3.98 -4.49
C LYS A 92 9.09 -3.62 -3.00
N GLN A 93 9.57 -2.44 -2.63
CA GLN A 93 9.45 -1.92 -1.26
C GLN A 93 7.99 -1.68 -0.88
N GLU A 94 7.20 -1.04 -1.74
CA GLU A 94 5.76 -0.85 -1.51
C GLU A 94 5.02 -2.19 -1.38
N GLN A 95 5.35 -3.17 -2.23
CA GLN A 95 4.79 -4.53 -2.12
C GLN A 95 5.12 -5.20 -0.77
N LEU A 96 6.34 -5.00 -0.27
CA LEU A 96 6.77 -5.54 1.02
C LEU A 96 6.01 -4.88 2.18
N GLU A 97 5.90 -3.55 2.18
CA GLU A 97 5.17 -2.79 3.20
C GLU A 97 3.68 -3.18 3.26
N ASN A 98 3.05 -3.33 2.09
CA ASN A 98 1.67 -3.80 1.98
C ASN A 98 1.53 -5.22 2.56
N SER A 99 2.45 -6.11 2.23
CA SER A 99 2.44 -7.49 2.75
C SER A 99 2.64 -7.53 4.26
N GLN A 100 3.54 -6.70 4.82
CA GLN A 100 3.75 -6.57 6.26
C GLN A 100 2.51 -6.05 6.99
N THR A 101 1.86 -5.03 6.43
CA THR A 101 0.62 -4.47 6.97
C THR A 101 -0.49 -5.53 7.01
N GLN A 102 -0.62 -6.32 5.95
CA GLN A 102 -1.61 -7.40 5.88
C GLN A 102 -1.32 -8.53 6.89
N LEU A 103 -0.05 -8.87 7.09
CA LEU A 103 0.37 -9.81 8.12
C LEU A 103 0.01 -9.32 9.53
N GLN A 104 0.29 -8.05 9.85
CA GLN A 104 -0.08 -7.45 11.13
C GLN A 104 -1.59 -7.49 11.35
N GLN A 105 -2.39 -7.09 10.36
CA GLN A 105 -3.85 -7.15 10.46
C GLN A 105 -4.36 -8.58 10.69
N THR A 106 -3.76 -9.56 10.01
CA THR A 106 -4.12 -10.97 10.17
C THR A 106 -3.74 -11.48 11.56
N GLN A 107 -2.59 -11.07 12.08
CA GLN A 107 -2.15 -11.42 13.43
C GLN A 107 -3.09 -10.85 14.50
N THR A 108 -3.51 -9.59 14.37
CA THR A 108 -4.52 -9.00 15.27
C THR A 108 -5.84 -9.74 15.20
N LYS A 109 -6.31 -10.12 14.00
CA LYS A 109 -7.53 -10.94 13.85
C LYS A 109 -7.40 -12.31 14.53
N LEU A 110 -6.22 -12.94 14.44
CA LEU A 110 -5.94 -14.22 15.07
C LEU A 110 -5.99 -14.11 16.60
N VAL A 111 -5.32 -13.10 17.16
CA VAL A 111 -5.33 -12.82 18.61
C VAL A 111 -6.75 -12.57 19.09
N ASN A 112 -7.50 -11.68 18.43
CA ASN A 112 -8.89 -11.42 18.78
C ASN A 112 -9.78 -12.67 18.72
N SER A 113 -9.54 -13.55 17.74
CA SER A 113 -10.27 -14.82 17.62
C SER A 113 -9.89 -15.79 18.74
N GLN A 114 -8.61 -15.83 19.15
CA GLN A 114 -8.14 -16.64 20.27
C GLN A 114 -8.72 -16.14 21.61
N ASP A 115 -8.73 -14.83 21.85
CA ASP A 115 -9.33 -14.22 23.03
C ASP A 115 -10.81 -14.54 23.13
N TRP A 116 -11.55 -14.42 22.01
CA TRP A 116 -12.94 -14.82 21.93
C TRP A 116 -13.14 -16.31 22.28
N LEU A 117 -12.29 -17.21 21.75
CA LEU A 117 -12.36 -18.63 22.07
C LEU A 117 -12.10 -18.92 23.55
N GLN A 118 -11.15 -18.22 24.18
CA GLN A 118 -10.92 -18.35 25.63
C GLN A 118 -12.12 -17.85 26.44
N GLN A 119 -12.75 -16.75 26.03
CA GLN A 119 -13.90 -16.17 26.71
C GLN A 119 -15.12 -17.10 26.70
N ILE A 120 -15.38 -17.82 25.60
CA ILE A 120 -16.51 -18.76 25.52
C ILE A 120 -16.22 -20.11 26.19
N GLN A 121 -14.94 -20.50 26.33
CA GLN A 121 -14.52 -21.71 27.03
C GLN A 121 -14.48 -21.55 28.55
N THR A 122 -14.34 -20.32 29.06
CA THR A 122 -14.32 -20.04 30.49
C THR A 122 -15.75 -20.20 31.06
N PRO A 123 -15.98 -21.17 31.97
CA PRO A 123 -17.31 -21.40 32.52
C PRO A 123 -17.70 -20.22 33.41
N ILE A 124 -18.95 -19.76 33.30
CA ILE A 124 -19.46 -18.71 34.19
C ILE A 124 -20.35 -19.33 35.25
N LYS A 125 -19.99 -19.14 36.52
CA LYS A 125 -20.77 -19.60 37.67
C LYS A 125 -21.86 -18.58 37.99
N ILE A 126 -23.08 -19.08 38.14
CA ILE A 126 -24.18 -18.31 38.73
C ILE A 126 -24.06 -18.45 40.23
N LEU A 127 -23.63 -17.38 40.92
CA LEU A 127 -23.42 -17.39 42.36
C LEU A 127 -24.76 -17.40 43.10
N GLU A 128 -25.64 -16.49 42.72
CA GLU A 128 -26.91 -16.28 43.41
C GLU A 128 -27.98 -15.78 42.43
N VAL A 129 -29.23 -16.19 42.67
CA VAL A 129 -30.43 -15.60 42.06
C VAL A 129 -31.31 -15.09 43.19
N LYS A 130 -31.10 -13.83 43.55
CA LYS A 130 -31.80 -13.16 44.64
C LYS A 130 -33.13 -12.62 44.14
N ARG A 131 -34.22 -13.27 44.53
CA ARG A 131 -35.58 -12.78 44.27
C ARG A 131 -35.84 -11.54 45.12
N LEU A 132 -36.21 -10.45 44.49
CA LEU A 132 -36.54 -9.23 45.20
C LEU A 132 -37.93 -9.38 45.81
N PRO A 133 -38.12 -8.98 47.08
CA PRO A 133 -39.44 -8.99 47.69
C PRO A 133 -40.38 -8.11 46.86
N GLN A 134 -41.64 -8.53 46.71
CA GLN A 134 -42.71 -7.69 46.16
C GLN A 134 -42.84 -6.45 47.05
N LYS A 135 -42.04 -5.40 46.80
CA LYS A 135 -42.23 -4.10 47.48
C LYS A 135 -43.60 -3.51 47.13
N ASP A 136 -44.11 -3.86 45.95
CA ASP A 136 -45.47 -3.58 45.50
C ASP A 136 -46.26 -4.88 45.34
N PHE A 137 -46.81 -5.40 46.45
CA PHE A 137 -47.79 -6.50 46.44
C PHE A 137 -49.06 -6.17 45.61
N GLU A 138 -49.24 -4.90 45.23
CA GLU A 138 -50.30 -4.43 44.34
C GLU A 138 -49.93 -4.48 42.84
N ALA A 139 -48.65 -4.58 42.50
CA ALA A 139 -48.23 -4.49 41.09
C ALA A 139 -48.26 -5.85 40.37
N LEU A 140 -47.89 -6.94 41.04
CA LEU A 140 -47.77 -8.29 40.45
C LEU A 140 -48.58 -9.32 41.24
N TRP A 141 -49.25 -10.23 40.53
CA TRP A 141 -49.80 -11.45 41.14
C TRP A 141 -48.69 -12.41 41.55
N GLY A 142 -47.65 -12.50 40.73
CA GLY A 142 -46.50 -13.34 41.02
C GLY A 142 -45.48 -13.35 39.89
N PHE A 143 -44.34 -13.97 40.16
CA PHE A 143 -43.31 -14.24 39.18
C PHE A 143 -42.50 -15.48 39.60
N GLY A 144 -41.83 -16.09 38.63
CA GLY A 144 -40.90 -17.17 38.90
C GLY A 144 -39.73 -17.15 37.93
N ILE A 145 -38.52 -17.31 38.46
CA ILE A 145 -37.29 -17.50 37.68
C ILE A 145 -36.97 -19.00 37.69
N GLY A 146 -37.02 -19.63 36.52
CA GLY A 146 -36.67 -21.04 36.32
C GLY A 146 -35.26 -21.24 35.77
N SER A 147 -34.68 -20.23 35.11
CA SER A 147 -33.28 -20.18 34.69
C SER A 147 -32.79 -18.73 34.70
N PRO A 148 -31.54 -18.45 35.10
CA PRO A 148 -30.52 -19.41 35.54
C PRO A 148 -30.82 -20.05 36.91
N VAL A 149 -30.19 -21.19 37.16
CA VAL A 149 -30.26 -21.88 38.46
C VAL A 149 -29.07 -21.44 39.32
N PRO A 150 -29.26 -21.08 40.59
CA PRO A 150 -28.15 -20.79 41.50
C PRO A 150 -27.13 -21.95 41.52
N GLN A 151 -25.85 -21.63 41.64
CA GLN A 151 -24.72 -22.56 41.66
C GLN A 151 -24.49 -23.39 40.39
N SER A 152 -25.29 -23.18 39.33
CA SER A 152 -25.05 -23.77 38.02
C SER A 152 -23.96 -23.03 37.24
N GLN A 153 -23.51 -23.64 36.14
CA GLN A 153 -22.52 -23.06 35.23
C GLN A 153 -23.13 -22.83 33.85
N ALA A 154 -22.87 -21.67 33.29
CA ALA A 154 -23.11 -21.35 31.91
C ALA A 154 -21.84 -21.62 31.09
N ILE A 155 -22.04 -22.26 29.94
CA ILE A 155 -21.01 -22.57 28.95
C ILE A 155 -21.26 -21.75 27.68
N ALA A 156 -20.21 -21.56 26.87
CA ALA A 156 -20.28 -20.80 25.61
C ALA A 156 -20.64 -19.31 25.76
N GLY A 157 -20.38 -18.70 26.92
CA GLY A 157 -20.56 -17.26 27.14
C GLY A 157 -22.01 -16.76 27.15
N SER A 158 -22.99 -17.64 27.30
CA SER A 158 -24.41 -17.29 27.27
C SER A 158 -25.20 -17.91 28.42
N ILE A 159 -26.13 -17.14 28.99
CA ILE A 159 -27.06 -17.59 30.03
C ILE A 159 -28.48 -17.55 29.46
N LEU A 160 -29.24 -18.64 29.67
CA LEU A 160 -30.66 -18.64 29.37
C LEU A 160 -31.45 -18.04 30.54
N PHE A 161 -32.16 -16.94 30.29
CA PHE A 161 -33.16 -16.41 31.20
C PHE A 161 -34.52 -16.99 30.86
N LYS A 162 -35.12 -17.71 31.81
CA LYS A 162 -36.42 -18.35 31.62
C LYS A 162 -37.25 -18.21 32.87
N GLY A 163 -38.51 -17.82 32.69
CA GLY A 163 -39.40 -17.64 33.83
C GLY A 163 -40.83 -17.35 33.41
N TRP A 164 -41.58 -16.79 34.35
CA TRP A 164 -42.91 -16.23 34.15
C TRP A 164 -43.10 -15.00 35.04
N VAL A 165 -43.97 -14.09 34.62
CA VAL A 165 -44.37 -12.93 35.41
C VAL A 165 -45.81 -12.56 35.09
N LEU A 166 -46.60 -12.28 36.12
CA LEU A 166 -48.01 -11.96 36.00
C LEU A 166 -48.31 -10.63 36.69
N GLY A 167 -48.69 -9.63 35.92
CA GLY A 167 -49.06 -8.31 36.43
C GLY A 167 -50.46 -8.26 37.01
N LYS A 168 -50.64 -7.55 38.12
CA LYS A 168 -51.92 -7.37 38.84
C LYS A 168 -52.60 -6.05 38.47
N LYS A 169 -51.86 -4.93 38.56
CA LYS A 169 -52.34 -3.59 38.18
C LYS A 169 -52.57 -3.47 36.67
N SER A 170 -51.67 -4.06 35.89
CA SER A 170 -51.64 -4.02 34.44
C SER A 170 -50.88 -5.26 33.94
N PRO A 171 -51.20 -5.84 32.78
CA PRO A 171 -50.51 -7.02 32.27
C PRO A 171 -49.00 -6.78 32.10
N ALA A 172 -48.18 -7.76 32.51
CA ALA A 172 -46.76 -7.74 32.21
C ALA A 172 -46.55 -8.03 30.72
N LYS A 173 -45.89 -7.13 30.00
CA LYS A 173 -45.67 -7.27 28.54
C LYS A 173 -44.25 -7.66 28.21
N LYS A 174 -43.29 -7.25 29.03
CA LYS A 174 -41.87 -7.52 28.79
C LYS A 174 -41.12 -7.79 30.07
N VAL A 175 -40.00 -8.49 29.95
CA VAL A 175 -38.94 -8.55 30.96
C VAL A 175 -37.72 -7.82 30.42
N ARG A 176 -37.17 -6.93 31.23
CA ARG A 176 -35.97 -6.16 30.95
C ARG A 176 -34.81 -6.69 31.78
N ILE A 177 -33.65 -6.81 31.16
CA ILE A 177 -32.39 -7.13 31.83
C ILE A 177 -31.51 -5.87 31.79
N THR A 178 -30.99 -5.46 32.94
CA THR A 178 -30.09 -4.31 33.07
C THR A 178 -28.78 -4.71 33.73
N TYR A 179 -27.72 -3.95 33.43
CA TYR A 179 -26.41 -4.06 34.05
C TYR A 179 -25.88 -2.65 34.33
N GLN A 180 -25.48 -2.37 35.58
CA GLN A 180 -25.01 -1.05 36.02
C GLN A 180 -25.98 0.09 35.65
N GLY A 181 -27.29 -0.16 35.71
CA GLY A 181 -28.34 0.81 35.36
C GLY A 181 -28.58 1.00 33.86
N GLN A 182 -27.79 0.37 32.97
CA GLN A 182 -28.02 0.39 31.54
C GLN A 182 -28.90 -0.78 31.10
N MET A 183 -29.88 -0.50 30.25
CA MET A 183 -30.73 -1.53 29.65
C MET A 183 -29.95 -2.31 28.60
N LEU A 184 -29.92 -3.64 28.74
CA LEU A 184 -29.21 -4.55 27.85
C LEU A 184 -30.15 -5.21 26.84
N ILE A 185 -31.30 -5.72 27.30
CA ILE A 185 -32.28 -6.39 26.46
C ILE A 185 -33.69 -6.31 27.07
N GLU A 186 -34.71 -6.31 26.21
CA GLU A 186 -36.11 -6.58 26.58
C GLU A 186 -36.60 -7.81 25.82
N THR A 187 -37.30 -8.71 26.52
CA THR A 187 -37.96 -9.89 25.93
C THR A 187 -39.46 -9.82 26.19
N PRO A 188 -40.31 -10.19 25.22
CA PRO A 188 -41.75 -10.24 25.42
C PRO A 188 -42.15 -11.31 26.44
N VAL A 189 -43.25 -11.07 27.13
CA VAL A 189 -43.94 -12.00 28.03
C VAL A 189 -45.15 -12.55 27.28
N GLU A 190 -44.92 -13.59 26.49
CA GLU A 190 -45.92 -14.22 25.63
C GLU A 190 -45.75 -15.74 25.52
N GLN A 191 -44.75 -16.30 26.21
CA GLN A 191 -44.47 -17.73 26.13
C GLN A 191 -45.53 -18.52 26.89
N SER A 192 -45.99 -19.61 26.28
CA SER A 192 -47.04 -20.45 26.85
C SER A 192 -46.61 -21.04 28.19
N ARG A 193 -47.47 -20.89 29.19
CA ARG A 193 -47.33 -21.40 30.57
C ARG A 193 -48.66 -21.98 31.07
N PRO A 194 -49.15 -23.10 30.50
CA PRO A 194 -50.44 -23.68 30.87
C PRO A 194 -50.55 -24.01 32.36
N THR A 195 -49.43 -24.43 32.98
CA THR A 195 -49.37 -24.74 34.41
C THR A 195 -49.63 -23.54 35.32
N ILE A 196 -49.39 -22.30 34.84
CA ILE A 196 -49.68 -21.08 35.62
C ILE A 196 -51.17 -20.78 35.62
N THR A 197 -51.90 -21.15 34.56
CA THR A 197 -53.36 -21.02 34.48
C THR A 197 -54.07 -21.85 35.55
N GLU A 198 -53.51 -22.99 35.96
CA GLU A 198 -54.08 -23.82 37.04
C GLU A 198 -54.10 -23.09 38.38
N TYR A 199 -53.07 -22.28 38.66
CA TYR A 199 -53.00 -21.45 39.88
C TYR A 199 -53.75 -20.12 39.75
N TYR A 200 -53.96 -19.64 38.53
CA TYR A 200 -54.60 -18.36 38.22
C TYR A 200 -55.64 -18.49 37.08
N PRO A 201 -56.74 -19.25 37.28
CA PRO A 201 -57.69 -19.56 36.21
C PRO A 201 -58.46 -18.33 35.72
N ASP A 202 -58.68 -17.34 36.59
CA ASP A 202 -59.45 -16.13 36.28
C ASP A 202 -58.64 -15.05 35.57
N ILE A 203 -57.35 -15.31 35.29
CA ILE A 203 -56.45 -14.33 34.68
C ILE A 203 -56.10 -14.79 33.26
N PRO A 204 -56.71 -14.22 32.20
CA PRO A 204 -56.43 -14.62 30.83
C PRO A 204 -54.94 -14.56 30.43
N ALA A 205 -54.19 -13.62 31.02
CA ALA A 205 -52.76 -13.47 30.77
C ALA A 205 -51.90 -14.60 31.38
N ALA A 206 -52.44 -15.42 32.29
CA ALA A 206 -51.69 -16.50 32.96
C ALA A 206 -51.15 -17.53 31.95
N ALA A 207 -51.95 -17.87 30.93
CA ALA A 207 -51.62 -18.87 29.93
C ALA A 207 -50.39 -18.52 29.08
N ASN A 208 -50.06 -17.23 28.94
CA ASN A 208 -48.92 -16.73 28.14
C ASN A 208 -48.00 -15.83 28.97
N SER A 209 -47.89 -16.10 30.27
CA SER A 209 -47.11 -15.31 31.23
C SER A 209 -45.60 -15.59 31.19
N GLY A 210 -45.14 -16.44 30.28
CA GLY A 210 -43.76 -16.88 30.23
C GLY A 210 -42.85 -15.94 29.46
N PHE A 211 -41.57 -15.98 29.80
CA PHE A 211 -40.49 -15.42 29.00
C PHE A 211 -39.33 -16.40 28.90
N GLU A 212 -38.60 -16.33 27.78
CA GLU A 212 -37.40 -17.12 27.54
C GLU A 212 -36.49 -16.35 26.58
N THR A 213 -35.27 -16.06 27.00
CA THR A 213 -34.30 -15.36 26.17
C THR A 213 -32.86 -15.76 26.50
N PRO A 214 -32.04 -16.14 25.51
CA PRO A 214 -30.61 -16.31 25.71
C PRO A 214 -29.94 -14.93 25.80
N PHE A 215 -28.98 -14.79 26.72
CA PHE A 215 -28.29 -13.54 26.95
C PHE A 215 -26.78 -13.76 26.98
N SER A 216 -26.06 -13.04 26.10
CA SER A 216 -24.59 -13.10 26.03
C SER A 216 -23.97 -12.29 27.16
N ILE A 217 -23.17 -12.95 27.99
CA ILE A 217 -22.45 -12.36 29.11
C ILE A 217 -20.98 -12.09 28.76
N THR A 218 -20.60 -12.25 27.49
CA THR A 218 -19.20 -12.13 27.05
C THR A 218 -18.62 -10.74 27.34
N ALA A 219 -19.43 -9.69 27.22
CA ALA A 219 -19.05 -8.29 27.46
C ALA A 219 -18.98 -7.87 28.95
N MET A 220 -19.25 -8.79 29.89
CA MET A 220 -19.25 -8.50 31.33
C MET A 220 -17.87 -8.70 31.96
N GLY A 221 -17.65 -8.16 33.17
CA GLY A 221 -16.40 -8.36 33.92
C GLY A 221 -16.22 -9.78 34.46
N SER A 222 -15.24 -9.97 35.35
CA SER A 222 -15.06 -11.22 36.10
C SER A 222 -16.19 -11.47 37.10
N GLU A 223 -16.82 -10.41 37.59
CA GLU A 223 -18.00 -10.44 38.45
C GLU A 223 -19.03 -9.45 37.90
N ALA A 224 -20.30 -9.85 37.90
CA ALA A 224 -21.39 -9.02 37.36
C ALA A 224 -22.69 -9.27 38.12
N GLU A 225 -23.47 -8.21 38.31
CA GLU A 225 -24.82 -8.28 38.85
C GLU A 225 -25.83 -7.80 37.81
N LEU A 226 -26.78 -8.66 37.47
CA LEU A 226 -27.84 -8.37 36.51
C LEU A 226 -29.15 -8.19 37.23
N GLU A 227 -29.88 -7.14 36.88
CA GLU A 227 -31.24 -6.94 37.38
C GLU A 227 -32.25 -7.36 36.34
N LEU A 228 -33.20 -8.19 36.75
CA LEU A 228 -34.39 -8.52 35.98
C LEU A 228 -35.56 -7.69 36.47
N GLN A 229 -36.25 -7.05 35.54
CA GLN A 229 -37.38 -6.15 35.81
C GLN A 229 -38.57 -6.53 34.91
N ALA A 230 -39.79 -6.53 35.44
CA ALA A 230 -41.01 -6.59 34.63
C ALA A 230 -41.34 -5.19 34.13
N VAL A 231 -41.74 -5.09 32.88
CA VAL A 231 -42.33 -3.89 32.30
C VAL A 231 -43.80 -4.18 32.01
N LEU A 232 -44.68 -3.46 32.69
CA LEU A 232 -46.13 -3.58 32.53
C LEU A 232 -46.62 -2.74 31.34
N GLU A 233 -47.85 -3.00 30.89
CA GLU A 233 -48.47 -2.26 29.77
C GLU A 233 -48.66 -0.76 30.09
N ASP A 234 -48.83 -0.40 31.37
CA ASP A 234 -48.87 1.00 31.83
C ASP A 234 -47.48 1.65 31.97
N ALA A 235 -46.44 1.00 31.43
CA ALA A 235 -45.03 1.37 31.51
C ALA A 235 -44.41 1.35 32.92
N SER A 236 -45.11 0.84 33.94
CA SER A 236 -44.52 0.61 35.27
C SER A 236 -43.40 -0.43 35.17
N VAL A 237 -42.28 -0.17 35.85
CA VAL A 237 -41.11 -1.07 35.89
C VAL A 237 -40.97 -1.63 37.30
N ILE A 238 -41.09 -2.95 37.43
CA ILE A 238 -41.08 -3.66 38.71
C ILE A 238 -39.83 -4.54 38.79
N PRO A 239 -38.87 -4.27 39.70
CA PRO A 239 -37.73 -5.15 39.92
C PRO A 239 -38.17 -6.54 40.42
N ILE A 240 -37.65 -7.60 39.80
CA ILE A 240 -38.03 -9.00 40.05
C ILE A 240 -36.90 -9.76 40.74
N SER A 241 -35.68 -9.67 40.20
CA SER A 241 -34.55 -10.48 40.66
C SER A 241 -33.22 -9.80 40.40
N ILE A 242 -32.23 -10.12 41.22
CA ILE A 242 -30.81 -9.84 40.97
C ILE A 242 -30.11 -11.18 40.72
N ILE A 243 -29.26 -11.26 39.70
CA ILE A 243 -28.45 -12.44 39.40
C ILE A 243 -26.98 -12.05 39.51
N SER A 244 -26.25 -12.69 40.42
CA SER A 244 -24.82 -12.48 40.62
C SER A 244 -24.04 -13.57 39.88
N LEU A 245 -23.09 -13.14 39.04
CA LEU A 245 -22.30 -13.98 38.15
C LEU A 245 -20.82 -13.85 38.46
N LYS A 246 -20.06 -14.93 38.29
CA LYS A 246 -18.60 -14.93 38.40
C LYS A 246 -17.95 -15.88 37.40
N ARG A 247 -16.90 -15.40 36.72
CA ARG A 247 -16.00 -16.22 35.89
C ARG A 247 -14.98 -16.97 36.73
#